data_AF-A0A336NF45-F1
#
_entry.id   AF-A0A336NF45-F1
#
_cell.length_a   1.000
_cell.length_b   1.000
_cell.length_c   1.000
_cell.angle_alpha   90.00
_cell.angle_beta   90.00
_cell.angle_gamma   90.00
#
_symmetry.space_group_name_H-M   'P 1'
#
loop_
_entity.id
_entity.type
_entity.pdbx_description
1 polymer ?
#
loop_
_entity_poly.entity_id
_entity_poly.type
_entity_poly.pdbx_seq_one_letter_code
_entity_poly.pdbx_strand_id
1 'polypeptide(L)'
;MFIKKSLFRSVLIIALFTTYLIFPSNGYADDNLDEFCCSKEVVRLERARSDYLYKNYNWWEQRCYNAQWIHDKYVEKTLSLPARLAKQHIKTIEQWRRLVINRNSVSRAVISNMQFEIEQMQHLDRAKRNKQHEKVSQLLDIITDVRKTIATQKEKVKRLDHEIEIVNDMLIYFYE
;
A
#
# COMPACT_ATOMS: atom_id res chain seq x y z
N MET A 1 -33.25 1.73 39.60
CA MET A 1 -32.56 2.70 38.72
C MET A 1 -31.04 2.70 38.96
N PHE A 2 -30.39 1.54 38.93
CA PHE A 2 -28.95 1.39 39.23
C PHE A 2 -28.12 0.95 38.01
N ILE A 3 -28.75 0.46 36.95
CA ILE A 3 -28.09 0.00 35.71
C ILE A 3 -27.56 1.18 34.88
N LYS A 4 -28.14 2.39 35.02
CA LYS A 4 -27.70 3.58 34.25
C LYS A 4 -26.37 4.19 34.72
N LYS A 5 -25.98 4.03 36.00
CA LYS A 5 -24.68 4.55 36.50
C LYS A 5 -23.49 3.66 36.13
N SER A 6 -23.71 2.36 35.97
CA SER A 6 -22.66 1.40 35.59
C SER A 6 -22.25 1.57 34.13
N LEU A 7 -23.23 1.66 33.22
CA LEU A 7 -22.96 1.87 31.79
C LEU A 7 -22.21 3.18 31.51
N PHE A 8 -22.54 4.26 32.24
CA PHE A 8 -21.84 5.53 32.08
C PHE A 8 -20.37 5.44 32.50
N ARG A 9 -20.04 4.70 33.57
CA ARG A 9 -18.64 4.49 33.98
C ARG A 9 -17.89 3.62 32.97
N SER A 10 -18.52 2.59 32.41
CA SER A 10 -17.91 1.74 31.39
C SER A 10 -17.62 2.52 30.09
N VAL A 11 -18.56 3.35 29.65
CA VAL A 11 -18.35 4.23 28.47
C VAL A 11 -17.31 5.30 28.75
N LEU A 12 -17.27 5.88 29.96
CA LEU A 12 -16.24 6.85 30.34
C LEU A 12 -14.84 6.23 30.39
N ILE A 13 -14.72 4.98 30.87
CA ILE A 13 -13.43 4.25 30.90
C ILE A 13 -12.99 3.91 29.47
N ILE A 14 -13.91 3.46 28.60
CA ILE A 14 -13.59 3.17 27.19
C ILE A 14 -13.19 4.48 26.47
N ALA A 15 -13.93 5.57 26.69
CA ALA A 15 -13.59 6.88 26.13
C ALA A 15 -12.21 7.34 26.61
N LEU A 16 -11.93 7.27 27.92
CA LEU A 16 -10.62 7.58 28.51
C LEU A 16 -9.49 6.73 27.92
N PHE A 17 -9.70 5.43 27.71
CA PHE A 17 -8.70 4.57 27.06
C PHE A 17 -8.50 4.90 25.58
N THR A 18 -9.56 5.21 24.84
CA THR A 18 -9.45 5.63 23.44
C THR A 18 -8.80 7.00 23.29
N THR A 19 -9.02 7.93 24.23
CA THR A 19 -8.39 9.25 24.21
C THR A 19 -6.97 9.25 24.81
N TYR A 20 -6.62 8.29 25.68
CA TYR A 20 -5.23 8.12 26.14
C TYR A 20 -4.34 7.45 25.08
N LEU A 21 -4.92 6.68 24.16
CA LEU A 21 -4.23 6.14 22.98
C LEU A 21 -4.08 7.17 21.86
N ILE A 22 -4.81 8.29 21.93
CA ILE A 22 -4.44 9.51 21.22
C ILE A 22 -3.42 10.20 22.11
N PHE A 23 -2.15 9.89 21.94
CA PHE A 23 -1.08 10.73 22.48
C PHE A 23 -1.37 12.18 22.07
N PRO A 24 -1.65 13.11 23.01
CA PRO A 24 -1.27 14.48 22.74
C PRO A 24 0.25 14.44 22.69
N SER A 25 0.82 14.88 21.57
CA SER A 25 2.26 15.04 21.42
C SER A 25 2.76 15.95 22.56
N ASN A 26 3.21 15.36 23.65
CA ASN A 26 4.10 16.04 24.58
C ASN A 26 5.39 16.26 23.78
N GLY A 27 5.59 17.50 23.31
CA GLY A 27 6.87 17.91 22.74
C GLY A 27 6.85 18.74 21.46
N TYR A 28 5.91 19.66 21.24
CA TYR A 28 6.21 20.86 20.40
C TYR A 28 7.01 21.91 21.19
N ALA A 29 7.79 21.47 22.18
CA ALA A 29 8.58 22.33 23.06
C ALA A 29 9.81 21.58 23.58
N ASP A 30 10.42 20.74 22.74
CA ASP A 30 11.78 20.25 23.00
C ASP A 30 12.64 20.39 21.74
N ASP A 31 13.84 20.93 21.93
CA ASP A 31 14.73 21.56 20.96
C ASP A 31 15.27 20.62 19.85
N ASN A 32 14.41 20.23 18.90
CA ASN A 32 14.82 19.74 17.58
C ASN A 32 14.30 20.69 16.49
N LEU A 33 15.03 21.78 16.27
CA LEU A 33 14.89 22.65 15.07
C LEU A 33 14.99 21.88 13.73
N ASP A 34 15.35 20.60 13.76
CA ASP A 34 15.33 19.68 12.63
C ASP A 34 13.93 19.15 12.25
N GLU A 35 12.91 19.24 13.13
CA GLU A 35 11.56 18.74 12.84
C GLU A 35 10.72 19.69 11.97
N PHE A 36 11.04 20.99 11.93
CA PHE A 36 10.24 21.98 11.20
C PHE A 36 10.78 22.36 9.81
N CYS A 37 11.92 21.78 9.40
CA CYS A 37 12.60 22.13 8.16
C CYS A 37 12.53 21.01 7.10
N CYS A 38 11.33 20.50 6.81
CA CYS A 38 11.15 19.62 5.65
C CYS A 38 11.23 20.45 4.37
N SER A 39 12.12 20.11 3.43
CA SER A 39 12.13 20.79 2.13
C SER A 39 10.78 20.59 1.42
N LYS A 40 10.40 21.54 0.56
CA LYS A 40 9.20 21.41 -0.30
C LYS A 40 9.21 20.11 -1.10
N GLU A 41 10.40 19.57 -1.38
CA GLU A 41 10.57 18.29 -2.07
C GLU A 41 10.17 17.09 -1.22
N VAL A 42 10.59 17.03 0.06
CA VAL A 42 10.18 15.97 1.00
C VAL A 42 8.64 15.90 1.11
N VAL A 43 7.99 17.06 1.31
CA VAL A 43 6.52 17.13 1.40
C VAL A 43 5.85 16.64 0.10
N ARG A 44 6.42 16.97 -1.06
CA ARG A 44 5.94 16.50 -2.36
C ARG A 44 6.04 14.98 -2.50
N LEU A 45 7.15 14.40 -2.05
CA LEU A 45 7.39 12.95 -2.09
C LEU A 45 6.46 12.20 -1.12
N GLU A 46 6.25 12.72 0.08
CA GLU A 46 5.30 12.16 1.06
C GLU A 46 3.86 12.14 0.54
N ARG A 47 3.43 13.23 -0.11
CA ARG A 47 2.12 13.28 -0.79
C ARG A 47 2.05 12.24 -1.91
N ALA A 48 3.06 12.16 -2.77
CA ALA A 48 3.10 11.18 -3.86
C ALA A 48 3.05 9.72 -3.35
N ARG A 49 3.73 9.43 -2.23
CA ARG A 49 3.67 8.11 -1.57
C ARG A 49 2.27 7.84 -1.03
N SER A 50 1.65 8.83 -0.38
CA SER A 50 0.30 8.70 0.18
C SER A 50 -0.75 8.46 -0.92
N ASP A 51 -0.67 9.20 -2.03
CA ASP A 51 -1.53 9.00 -3.20
C ASP A 51 -1.36 7.59 -3.78
N TYR A 52 -0.11 7.10 -3.86
CA TYR A 52 0.16 5.75 -4.34
C TYR A 52 -0.38 4.67 -3.40
N LEU A 53 -0.24 4.83 -2.09
CA LEU A 53 -0.82 3.96 -1.06
C LEU A 53 -2.34 3.87 -1.20
N TYR A 54 -3.00 5.01 -1.34
CA TYR A 54 -4.46 5.07 -1.49
C TYR A 54 -4.93 4.39 -2.78
N LYS A 55 -4.28 4.66 -3.91
CA LYS A 55 -4.57 3.97 -5.18
C LYS A 55 -4.36 2.46 -5.07
N ASN A 56 -3.30 2.03 -4.38
CA ASN A 56 -3.01 0.62 -4.16
C ASN A 56 -4.06 -0.05 -3.26
N TYR A 57 -4.55 0.66 -2.24
CA TYR A 57 -5.63 0.19 -1.37
C TYR A 57 -6.93 -0.03 -2.16
N ASN A 58 -7.37 0.97 -2.93
CA ASN A 58 -8.59 0.85 -3.76
C ASN A 58 -8.46 -0.29 -4.78
N TRP A 59 -7.29 -0.44 -5.39
CA TRP A 59 -7.02 -1.56 -6.30
C TRP A 59 -7.16 -2.91 -5.58
N TRP A 60 -6.61 -3.03 -4.37
CA TRP A 60 -6.71 -4.26 -3.58
C TRP A 60 -8.16 -4.59 -3.19
N GLU A 61 -8.92 -3.58 -2.78
CA GLU A 61 -10.33 -3.70 -2.44
C GLU A 61 -11.14 -4.29 -3.60
N GLN A 62 -10.95 -3.78 -4.82
CA GLN A 62 -11.61 -4.31 -6.02
C GLN A 62 -11.30 -5.80 -6.25
N ARG A 63 -10.08 -6.25 -5.95
CA ARG A 63 -9.70 -7.67 -6.13
C ARG A 63 -10.30 -8.59 -5.08
N CYS A 64 -10.61 -8.10 -3.88
CA CYS A 64 -11.40 -8.85 -2.90
C CYS A 64 -12.81 -9.13 -3.44
N TYR A 65 -13.47 -8.14 -4.05
CA TYR A 65 -14.78 -8.34 -4.69
C TYR A 65 -14.71 -9.35 -5.83
N ASN A 66 -13.69 -9.26 -6.71
CA ASN A 66 -13.51 -10.25 -7.78
C ASN A 66 -13.28 -11.67 -7.25
N ALA A 67 -12.49 -11.82 -6.17
CA ALA A 67 -12.25 -13.12 -5.56
C ALA A 67 -13.55 -13.74 -5.01
N GLN A 68 -14.40 -12.93 -4.37
CA GLN A 68 -15.71 -13.36 -3.91
C GLN A 68 -16.60 -13.78 -5.08
N TRP A 69 -16.67 -12.96 -6.14
CA TRP A 69 -17.45 -13.29 -7.34
C TRP A 69 -16.98 -14.59 -8.02
N ILE A 70 -15.67 -14.80 -8.16
CA ILE A 70 -15.09 -16.04 -8.69
C ILE A 70 -15.53 -17.24 -7.83
N HIS A 71 -15.47 -17.11 -6.50
CA HIS A 71 -15.90 -18.15 -5.58
C HIS A 71 -17.39 -18.48 -5.75
N ASP A 72 -18.25 -17.47 -5.77
CA ASP A 72 -19.70 -17.65 -5.87
C ASP A 72 -20.09 -18.31 -7.20
N LYS A 73 -19.46 -17.88 -8.30
CA LYS A 73 -19.65 -18.49 -9.62
C LYS A 73 -19.12 -19.91 -9.71
N TYR A 74 -17.99 -20.18 -9.04
CA TYR A 74 -17.46 -21.53 -8.92
C TYR A 74 -18.46 -22.45 -8.19
N VAL A 75 -18.99 -22.03 -7.05
CA VAL A 75 -19.99 -22.79 -6.27
C VAL A 75 -21.28 -23.00 -7.06
N GLU A 76 -21.76 -21.98 -7.78
CA GLU A 76 -22.98 -22.06 -8.61
C GLU A 76 -22.84 -23.08 -9.74
N LYS A 77 -21.73 -23.04 -10.49
CA LYS A 77 -21.58 -23.83 -11.73
C LYS A 77 -20.86 -25.17 -11.56
N THR A 78 -20.25 -25.46 -10.40
CA THR A 78 -19.35 -26.64 -10.25
C THR A 78 -20.02 -27.99 -10.54
N LEU A 79 -21.32 -28.13 -10.28
CA LEU A 79 -22.05 -29.38 -10.53
C LEU A 79 -22.39 -29.61 -12.01
N SER A 80 -22.25 -28.58 -12.86
CA SER A 80 -22.66 -28.60 -14.27
C SER A 80 -21.48 -28.67 -15.25
N LEU A 81 -20.25 -28.47 -14.77
CA LEU A 81 -19.07 -28.36 -15.63
C LEU A 81 -18.43 -29.74 -15.91
N PRO A 82 -18.18 -30.09 -17.19
CA PRO A 82 -17.37 -31.24 -17.55
C PRO A 82 -15.98 -31.18 -16.89
N ALA A 83 -15.46 -32.33 -16.44
CA ALA A 83 -14.22 -32.42 -15.66
C ALA A 83 -13.00 -31.73 -16.32
N ARG A 84 -12.90 -31.79 -17.66
CA ARG A 84 -11.82 -31.12 -18.42
C ARG A 84 -11.91 -29.60 -18.33
N LEU A 85 -13.12 -29.04 -18.41
CA LEU A 85 -13.37 -27.61 -18.29
C LEU A 85 -13.15 -27.15 -16.85
N ALA A 86 -13.64 -27.90 -15.85
CA ALA A 86 -13.35 -27.62 -14.44
C ALA A 86 -11.84 -27.54 -14.15
N LYS A 87 -11.03 -28.45 -14.72
CA LYS A 87 -9.57 -28.41 -14.59
C LYS A 87 -8.93 -27.19 -15.25
N GLN A 88 -9.45 -26.75 -16.39
CA GLN A 88 -8.99 -25.51 -17.03
C GLN A 88 -9.35 -24.28 -16.18
N HIS A 89 -10.56 -24.23 -15.61
CA HIS A 89 -11.00 -23.13 -14.77
C HIS A 89 -10.13 -22.98 -13.52
N ILE A 90 -9.86 -24.10 -12.81
CA ILE A 90 -9.00 -24.10 -11.62
C ILE A 90 -7.61 -23.55 -11.98
N LYS A 91 -7.03 -23.97 -13.11
CA LYS A 91 -5.73 -23.44 -13.57
C LYS A 91 -5.77 -21.93 -13.83
N THR A 92 -6.83 -21.42 -14.44
CA THR A 92 -6.96 -19.98 -14.71
C THR A 92 -7.13 -19.18 -13.42
N ILE A 93 -7.91 -19.67 -12.45
CA ILE A 93 -8.06 -19.05 -11.12
C ILE A 93 -6.71 -19.03 -10.38
N GLU A 94 -5.96 -20.13 -10.41
CA GLU A 94 -4.62 -20.20 -9.83
C GLU A 94 -3.66 -19.19 -10.47
N GLN A 95 -3.70 -19.06 -11.81
CA GLN A 95 -2.90 -18.07 -12.53
C GLN A 95 -3.26 -16.65 -12.12
N TRP A 96 -4.55 -16.31 -12.11
CA TRP A 96 -5.04 -15.01 -11.65
C TRP A 96 -4.55 -14.68 -10.24
N ARG A 97 -4.71 -15.62 -9.30
CA ARG A 97 -4.26 -15.47 -7.91
C ARG A 97 -2.76 -15.22 -7.83
N ARG A 98 -1.94 -15.97 -8.57
CA ARG A 98 -0.47 -15.78 -8.59
C ARG A 98 -0.10 -14.39 -9.09
N LEU A 99 -0.75 -13.91 -10.15
CA LEU A 99 -0.52 -12.57 -10.69
C LEU A 99 -0.90 -11.48 -9.67
N VAL A 100 -2.06 -11.59 -9.02
CA VAL A 100 -2.51 -10.65 -7.97
C VAL A 100 -1.52 -10.59 -6.81
N ILE A 101 -1.05 -11.74 -6.32
CA ILE A 101 -0.04 -11.81 -5.24
C ILE A 101 1.27 -11.16 -5.68
N ASN A 102 1.75 -11.46 -6.89
CA ASN A 102 2.98 -10.88 -7.43
C ASN A 102 2.88 -9.36 -7.55
N ARG A 103 1.78 -8.85 -8.13
CA ARG A 103 1.50 -7.42 -8.27
C ARG A 103 1.52 -6.72 -6.91
N ASN A 104 0.89 -7.30 -5.88
CA ASN A 104 0.90 -6.75 -4.54
C ASN A 104 2.33 -6.70 -3.93
N SER A 105 3.12 -7.77 -4.13
CA SER A 105 4.53 -7.80 -3.71
C SER A 105 5.34 -6.66 -4.36
N VAL A 106 5.21 -6.46 -5.68
CA VAL A 106 5.88 -5.38 -6.40
C VAL A 106 5.39 -4.00 -5.92
N SER A 107 4.10 -3.84 -5.64
CA SER A 107 3.54 -2.57 -5.13
C SER A 107 4.08 -2.22 -3.74
N ARG A 108 4.24 -3.22 -2.86
CA ARG A 108 4.89 -3.05 -1.55
C ARG A 108 6.35 -2.63 -1.69
N ALA A 109 7.07 -3.18 -2.66
CA ALA A 109 8.44 -2.77 -2.97
C ALA A 109 8.49 -1.30 -3.44
N VAL A 110 7.55 -0.85 -4.28
CA VAL A 110 7.45 0.57 -4.68
C VAL A 110 7.24 1.47 -3.46
N ILE A 111 6.32 1.12 -2.57
CA ILE A 111 6.02 1.89 -1.35
C ILE A 111 7.25 1.98 -0.44
N SER A 112 7.98 0.87 -0.27
CA SER A 112 9.21 0.81 0.52
C SER A 112 10.29 1.69 -0.08
N ASN A 113 10.47 1.64 -1.40
CA ASN A 113 11.47 2.46 -2.09
C ASN A 113 11.13 3.96 -2.05
N MET A 114 9.83 4.31 -2.13
CA MET A 114 9.39 5.70 -1.93
C MET A 114 9.69 6.20 -0.51
N GLN A 115 9.47 5.36 0.50
CA GLN A 115 9.81 5.70 1.89
C GLN A 115 11.33 5.92 2.03
N PHE A 116 12.13 5.02 1.44
CA PHE A 116 13.58 5.16 1.44
C PHE A 116 14.04 6.43 0.71
N GLU A 117 13.43 6.79 -0.44
CA GLU A 117 13.71 8.04 -1.15
C GLU A 117 13.49 9.27 -0.25
N ILE A 118 12.38 9.29 0.49
CA ILE A 118 12.05 10.37 1.43
C ILE A 118 13.12 10.49 2.51
N GLU A 119 13.54 9.39 3.11
CA GLU A 119 14.59 9.35 4.13
C GLU A 119 15.94 9.86 3.60
N GLN A 120 16.34 9.43 2.40
CA GLN A 120 17.57 9.92 1.78
C GLN A 120 17.50 11.42 1.44
N MET A 121 16.33 11.90 1.04
CA MET A 121 16.11 13.33 0.80
C MET A 121 16.22 14.14 2.11
N GLN A 122 15.66 13.66 3.21
CA GLN A 122 15.85 14.28 4.52
C GLN A 122 17.34 14.31 4.94
N HIS A 123 18.08 13.23 4.70
CA HIS A 123 19.53 13.21 4.93
C HIS A 123 20.29 14.19 4.04
N LEU A 124 19.89 14.34 2.78
CA LEU A 124 20.49 15.27 1.83
C LEU A 124 20.26 16.72 2.27
N ASP A 125 19.07 17.05 2.78
CA ASP A 125 18.78 18.38 3.33
C ASP A 125 19.62 18.70 4.57
N ARG A 126 19.87 17.71 5.44
CA ARG A 126 20.81 17.87 6.58
C ARG A 126 22.25 18.05 6.10
N ALA A 127 22.71 17.25 5.14
CA ALA A 127 24.07 17.32 4.61
C ALA A 127 24.37 18.67 3.93
N LYS A 128 23.41 19.22 3.17
CA LYS A 128 23.50 20.56 2.57
C LYS A 128 23.67 21.65 3.62
N ARG A 129 22.87 21.62 4.69
CA ARG A 129 22.96 22.59 5.80
C ARG A 129 24.31 22.53 6.51
N ASN A 130 24.83 21.32 6.70
CA ASN A 130 26.13 21.09 7.33
C ASN A 130 27.32 21.27 6.38
N LYS A 131 27.10 21.71 5.13
CA LYS A 131 28.14 21.92 4.10
C LYS A 131 29.02 20.68 3.85
N GLN A 132 28.43 19.47 3.96
CA GLN A 132 29.11 18.19 3.75
C GLN A 132 29.07 17.79 2.27
N HIS A 133 29.90 18.44 1.43
CA HIS A 133 29.84 18.32 -0.03
C HIS A 133 29.97 16.89 -0.58
N GLU A 134 30.88 16.08 -0.03
CA GLU A 134 31.04 14.68 -0.44
C GLU A 134 29.77 13.85 -0.16
N LYS A 135 29.20 14.02 1.04
CA LYS A 135 27.96 13.35 1.44
C LYS A 135 26.76 13.79 0.59
N VAL A 136 26.73 15.05 0.18
CA VAL A 136 25.70 15.57 -0.75
C VAL A 136 25.75 14.83 -2.08
N SER A 137 26.95 14.63 -2.65
CA SER A 137 27.10 13.90 -3.91
C SER A 137 26.64 12.45 -3.78
N GLN A 138 27.10 11.74 -2.75
CA GLN A 138 26.74 10.35 -2.50
C GLN A 138 25.22 10.16 -2.34
N LEU A 139 24.56 11.05 -1.59
CA LEU A 139 23.11 10.98 -1.39
C LEU A 139 22.33 11.27 -2.67
N LEU A 140 22.81 12.17 -3.54
CA LEU A 140 22.18 12.44 -4.84
C LEU A 140 22.24 11.21 -5.76
N ASP A 141 23.36 10.49 -5.77
CA ASP A 141 23.51 9.26 -6.55
C ASP A 141 22.54 8.18 -6.06
N ILE A 142 22.49 7.95 -4.74
CA ILE A 142 21.56 7.00 -4.11
C ILE A 142 20.11 7.35 -4.47
N ILE A 143 19.70 8.62 -4.30
CA ILE A 143 18.34 9.07 -4.64
C ILE A 143 18.03 8.83 -6.12
N THR A 144 19.00 9.08 -7.00
CA THR A 144 18.85 8.86 -8.44
C THR A 144 18.59 7.38 -8.77
N ASP A 145 19.32 6.47 -8.15
CA ASP A 145 19.16 5.04 -8.39
C ASP A 145 17.86 4.47 -7.78
N VAL A 146 17.46 4.98 -6.62
CA VAL A 146 16.16 4.66 -6.01
C VAL A 146 15.02 5.11 -6.92
N ARG A 147 15.10 6.32 -7.50
CA ARG A 147 14.10 6.82 -8.46
C ARG A 147 13.97 5.95 -9.69
N LYS A 148 15.09 5.49 -10.27
CA LYS A 148 15.09 4.53 -11.40
C LYS A 148 14.42 3.21 -11.02
N THR A 149 14.70 2.72 -9.81
CA THR A 149 14.12 1.49 -9.27
C THR A 149 12.60 1.62 -9.11
N ILE A 150 12.14 2.73 -8.50
CA ILE A 150 10.71 3.05 -8.36
C ILE A 150 10.02 3.09 -9.73
N ALA A 151 10.61 3.78 -10.71
CA ALA A 151 10.04 3.89 -12.05
C ALA A 151 9.90 2.52 -12.73
N THR A 152 10.95 1.69 -12.65
CA THR A 152 10.96 0.33 -13.21
C THR A 152 9.90 -0.56 -12.55
N GLN A 153 9.79 -0.52 -11.23
CA GLN A 153 8.79 -1.30 -10.50
C GLN A 153 7.36 -0.83 -10.77
N LYS A 154 7.12 0.49 -10.89
CA LYS A 154 5.82 1.03 -11.30
C LYS A 154 5.41 0.55 -12.69
N GLU A 155 6.35 0.48 -13.63
CA GLU A 155 6.07 -0.04 -14.96
C GLU A 155 5.77 -1.54 -14.92
N LYS A 156 6.48 -2.30 -14.09
CA LYS A 156 6.15 -3.71 -13.83
C LYS A 156 4.74 -3.88 -13.23
N VAL A 157 4.32 -3.00 -12.32
CA VAL A 157 2.94 -3.00 -11.78
C VAL A 157 1.92 -2.81 -12.90
N LYS A 158 2.13 -1.87 -13.84
CA LYS A 158 1.19 -1.68 -14.97
C LYS A 158 1.08 -2.91 -15.86
N ARG A 159 2.21 -3.57 -16.17
CA ARG A 159 2.20 -4.81 -16.97
C ARG A 159 1.43 -5.92 -16.26
N LEU A 160 1.65 -6.08 -14.96
CA LEU A 160 0.89 -7.04 -14.15
C LEU A 160 -0.59 -6.68 -14.07
N ASP A 161 -0.95 -5.39 -13.96
CA ASP A 161 -2.35 -4.95 -13.99
C ASP A 161 -3.04 -5.38 -15.30
N HIS A 162 -2.36 -5.23 -16.44
CA HIS A 162 -2.87 -5.68 -17.74
C HIS A 162 -2.98 -7.20 -17.84
N GLU A 163 -1.98 -7.95 -17.37
CA GLU A 163 -2.04 -9.42 -17.35
C GLU A 163 -3.19 -9.93 -16.46
N ILE A 164 -3.41 -9.29 -15.31
CA ILE A 164 -4.51 -9.62 -14.40
C ILE A 164 -5.86 -9.38 -15.07
N GLU A 165 -6.00 -8.28 -15.82
CA GLU A 165 -7.21 -7.94 -16.56
C GLU A 165 -7.52 -9.00 -17.63
N ILE A 166 -6.54 -9.38 -18.46
CA ILE A 166 -6.71 -10.43 -19.47
C ILE A 166 -7.18 -11.75 -18.84
N VAL A 167 -6.55 -12.18 -17.75
CA VAL A 167 -6.94 -13.43 -17.08
C VAL A 167 -8.31 -13.32 -16.41
N ASN A 168 -8.66 -12.14 -15.89
CA ASN A 168 -9.98 -11.88 -15.32
C ASN A 168 -11.07 -11.92 -16.40
N ASP A 169 -10.83 -11.37 -17.58
CA ASP A 169 -11.77 -11.42 -18.71
C ASP A 169 -11.96 -12.84 -19.22
N MET A 170 -10.90 -13.65 -19.25
CA MET A 170 -11.00 -15.08 -19.54
C MET A 170 -11.87 -15.81 -18.51
N LEU A 171 -11.74 -15.49 -17.22
CA LEU A 171 -12.60 -16.05 -16.17
C LEU A 171 -14.06 -15.64 -16.39
N ILE A 172 -14.32 -14.37 -16.72
CA ILE A 172 -15.68 -13.88 -17.01
C ILE A 172 -16.29 -14.63 -18.19
N TYR A 173 -15.55 -14.76 -19.30
CA TYR A 173 -16.00 -15.52 -20.48
C TYR A 173 -16.37 -16.98 -20.18
N PHE A 174 -15.75 -17.61 -19.18
CA PHE A 174 -16.12 -18.98 -18.77
C PHE A 174 -17.44 -19.04 -17.98
N TYR A 175 -17.86 -17.94 -17.37
CA TYR A 175 -19.03 -17.88 -16.48
C TYR A 175 -20.25 -17.18 -17.10
N GLU A 176 -20.08 -16.44 -18.19
CA GLU A 176 -21.17 -15.91 -19.04
C GLU A 176 -21.47 -16.89 -20.18
#